data_AF-A0A7V6GBX3-F1
#
_entry.id   AF-A0A7V6GBX3-F1
#
_cell.length_a   1.000
_cell.length_b   1.000
_cell.length_c   1.000
_cell.angle_alpha   90.00
_cell.angle_beta   90.00
_cell.angle_gamma   90.00
#
_symmetry.space_group_name_H-M   'P 1'
#
loop_
_entity.id
_entity.type
_entity.pdbx_description
1 polymer ?
#
loop_
_entity_poly.entity_id
_entity_poly.type
_entity_poly.pdbx_seq_one_letter_code
_entity_poly.pdbx_strand_id
1 'polypeptide(L)'
;YRFSLVQDCSRLKTSYVRLCVLLFPELEKLVPSLHITSVYTLLSELPNAKAIADCHLTRLTNLLASASKGRYGKEKAVEIRNAARVSVGSFSEVKSLELQQTIELIQMIEKQIKQVESKINPIVDSLHSPIMTIPGISYRMAAIIIAETENFTSFDSAEQVLAYAGLEPSVYQSGQMTSTRAKMVKRGSKYLRYALFNATKYVCRWDEHFGLYLAKKRSEGKAYNVAVSHAAKKLTRVIFHLVKANLSFVSQA
;
A
#
# COMPACT_ATOMS: atom_id res chain seq x y z
N TYR A 1 -0.86 -15.15 3.57
CA TYR A 1 -2.19 -15.00 2.92
C TYR A 1 -2.55 -13.55 2.57
N ARG A 2 -2.82 -12.65 3.54
CA ARG A 2 -3.19 -11.22 3.29
C ARG A 2 -2.36 -10.52 2.21
N PHE A 3 -1.03 -10.71 2.24
CA PHE A 3 -0.12 -10.11 1.27
C PHE A 3 -0.47 -10.48 -0.19
N SER A 4 -0.83 -11.74 -0.44
CA SER A 4 -1.22 -12.22 -1.77
C SER A 4 -2.48 -11.50 -2.25
N LEU A 5 -3.52 -11.43 -1.41
CA LEU A 5 -4.77 -10.74 -1.75
C LEU A 5 -4.54 -9.27 -2.16
N VAL A 6 -3.65 -8.57 -1.45
CA VAL A 6 -3.30 -7.18 -1.82
C VAL A 6 -2.58 -7.12 -3.16
N GLN A 7 -1.68 -8.07 -3.44
CA GLN A 7 -0.98 -8.14 -4.71
C GLN A 7 -1.94 -8.43 -5.87
N ASP A 8 -2.87 -9.36 -5.67
CA ASP A 8 -3.91 -9.71 -6.64
C ASP A 8 -4.84 -8.52 -6.90
N CYS A 9 -5.30 -7.85 -5.84
CA CYS A 9 -6.08 -6.61 -5.95
C CYS A 9 -5.32 -5.53 -6.73
N SER A 10 -4.02 -5.36 -6.48
CA SER A 10 -3.20 -4.39 -7.21
C SER A 10 -3.13 -4.72 -8.71
N ARG A 11 -2.99 -6.00 -9.07
CA ARG A 11 -2.98 -6.44 -10.48
C ARG A 11 -4.32 -6.16 -11.17
N LEU A 12 -5.43 -6.47 -10.49
CA LEU A 12 -6.76 -6.17 -11.01
C LEU A 12 -6.99 -4.67 -11.18
N LYS A 13 -6.53 -3.84 -10.22
CA LYS A 13 -6.61 -2.37 -10.34
C LYS A 13 -5.85 -1.85 -11.55
N THR A 14 -4.64 -2.36 -11.82
CA THR A 14 -3.90 -2.04 -13.05
C THR A 14 -4.68 -2.47 -14.30
N SER A 15 -5.26 -3.68 -14.29
CA SER A 15 -6.08 -4.19 -15.41
C SER A 15 -7.31 -3.30 -15.65
N TYR A 16 -7.99 -2.89 -14.59
CA TYR A 16 -9.13 -1.98 -14.62
C TYR A 16 -8.77 -0.62 -15.24
N VAL A 17 -7.66 0.00 -14.82
CA VAL A 17 -7.22 1.28 -15.41
C VAL A 17 -6.92 1.11 -16.91
N ARG A 18 -6.26 0.02 -17.30
CA ARG A 18 -6.02 -0.29 -18.73
C ARG A 18 -7.34 -0.39 -19.50
N LEU A 19 -8.35 -1.07 -18.96
CA LEU A 19 -9.66 -1.21 -19.60
C LEU A 19 -10.40 0.13 -19.67
N CYS A 20 -10.31 0.97 -18.63
CA CYS A 20 -10.86 2.32 -18.66
C CYS A 20 -10.26 3.16 -19.78
N VAL A 21 -8.93 3.12 -19.97
CA VAL A 21 -8.26 3.83 -21.06
C VAL A 21 -8.73 3.35 -22.44
N LEU A 22 -9.04 2.07 -22.59
CA LEU A 22 -9.51 1.51 -23.85
C LEU A 22 -10.98 1.83 -24.16
N LEU A 23 -11.83 1.90 -23.13
CA LEU A 23 -13.28 2.02 -23.26
C LEU A 23 -13.80 3.45 -23.08
N PHE A 24 -13.09 4.28 -22.30
CA PHE A 24 -13.42 5.68 -22.03
C PHE A 24 -12.20 6.47 -21.48
N PRO A 25 -11.21 6.80 -22.32
CA PRO A 25 -9.95 7.41 -21.90
C PRO A 25 -10.09 8.79 -21.24
N GLU A 26 -11.10 9.57 -21.64
CA GLU A 26 -11.30 10.93 -21.13
C GLU A 26 -11.72 10.95 -19.66
N LEU A 27 -12.31 9.86 -19.16
CA LEU A 27 -12.85 9.77 -17.81
C LEU A 27 -11.81 10.10 -16.73
N GLU A 28 -10.55 9.70 -16.90
CA GLU A 28 -9.46 9.93 -15.94
C GLU A 28 -9.28 11.42 -15.62
N LYS A 29 -9.51 12.31 -16.59
CA LYS A 29 -9.40 13.77 -16.41
C LYS A 29 -10.62 14.37 -15.73
N LEU A 30 -11.76 13.69 -15.79
CA LEU A 30 -13.04 14.19 -15.27
C LEU A 30 -13.24 13.84 -13.80
N VAL A 31 -12.51 12.85 -13.25
CA VAL A 31 -12.67 12.41 -11.86
C VAL A 31 -11.34 12.49 -11.13
N PRO A 32 -11.33 12.71 -9.80
CA PRO A 32 -10.09 12.77 -9.03
C PRO A 32 -9.31 11.45 -9.00
N SER A 33 -9.99 10.33 -9.22
CA SER A 33 -9.40 9.00 -9.31
C SER A 33 -10.39 8.02 -9.95
N LEU A 34 -9.88 7.07 -10.73
CA LEU A 34 -10.68 5.98 -11.29
C LEU A 34 -11.09 4.94 -10.25
N HIS A 35 -10.42 4.89 -9.08
CA HIS A 35 -10.66 3.91 -8.02
C HIS A 35 -11.59 4.43 -6.92
N ILE A 36 -12.64 5.17 -7.28
CA ILE A 36 -13.66 5.68 -6.35
C ILE A 36 -14.97 4.94 -6.55
N THR A 37 -15.76 4.82 -5.47
CA THR A 37 -17.04 4.08 -5.47
C THR A 37 -17.98 4.54 -6.59
N SER A 38 -18.09 5.84 -6.82
CA SER A 38 -18.97 6.38 -7.87
C SER A 38 -18.56 5.97 -9.28
N VAL A 39 -17.25 5.83 -9.55
CA VAL A 39 -16.75 5.41 -10.86
C VAL A 39 -16.92 3.89 -11.02
N TYR A 40 -16.66 3.12 -9.97
CA TYR A 40 -16.96 1.69 -9.99
C TYR A 40 -18.45 1.43 -10.24
N THR A 41 -19.34 2.12 -9.54
CA THR A 41 -20.79 1.98 -9.77
C THR A 41 -21.19 2.42 -11.17
N LEU A 42 -20.64 3.54 -11.67
CA LEU A 42 -20.88 4.01 -13.04
C LEU A 42 -20.48 2.95 -14.07
N LEU A 43 -19.25 2.44 -14.00
CA LEU A 43 -18.70 1.51 -14.99
C LEU A 43 -19.21 0.07 -14.83
N SER A 44 -19.74 -0.28 -13.64
CA SER A 44 -20.50 -1.51 -13.46
C SER A 44 -21.82 -1.48 -14.23
N GLU A 45 -22.51 -0.33 -14.32
CA GLU A 45 -23.76 -0.21 -15.10
C GLU A 45 -23.55 0.19 -16.56
N LEU A 46 -22.61 1.11 -16.82
CA LEU A 46 -22.35 1.74 -18.11
C LEU A 46 -20.84 1.59 -18.44
N PRO A 47 -20.42 0.43 -18.96
CA PRO A 47 -19.01 0.03 -19.00
C PRO A 47 -18.16 0.71 -20.07
N ASN A 48 -18.75 1.51 -20.96
CA ASN A 48 -18.04 2.17 -22.05
C ASN A 48 -18.64 3.53 -22.38
N ALA A 49 -17.88 4.35 -23.12
CA ALA A 49 -18.30 5.70 -23.49
C ALA A 49 -19.65 5.72 -24.24
N LYS A 50 -19.89 4.75 -25.13
CA LYS A 50 -21.16 4.66 -25.88
C LYS A 50 -22.36 4.46 -24.95
N ALA A 51 -22.28 3.52 -24.01
CA ALA A 51 -23.34 3.28 -23.02
C ALA A 51 -23.63 4.53 -22.16
N ILE A 52 -22.58 5.29 -21.82
CA ILE A 52 -22.72 6.55 -21.07
C ILE A 52 -23.36 7.64 -21.93
N ALA A 53 -22.95 7.79 -23.20
CA ALA A 53 -23.47 8.77 -24.13
C ALA A 53 -24.98 8.56 -24.41
N ASP A 54 -25.37 7.31 -24.58
CA ASP A 54 -26.73 6.88 -24.90
C ASP A 54 -27.67 6.90 -23.67
N CYS A 55 -27.12 6.88 -22.45
CA CYS A 55 -27.90 6.92 -21.23
C CYS A 55 -28.68 8.25 -21.06
N HIS A 56 -29.93 8.15 -20.57
CA HIS A 56 -30.74 9.32 -20.27
C HIS A 56 -30.11 10.16 -19.15
N LEU A 57 -30.07 11.49 -19.32
CA LEU A 57 -29.36 12.38 -18.39
C LEU A 57 -29.87 12.26 -16.95
N THR A 58 -31.18 12.13 -16.75
CA THR A 58 -31.78 11.95 -15.41
C THR A 58 -31.30 10.67 -14.74
N ARG A 59 -31.21 9.56 -15.50
CA ARG A 59 -30.71 8.28 -14.97
C ARG A 59 -29.23 8.40 -14.61
N LEU A 60 -28.41 8.95 -15.50
CA LEU A 60 -26.98 9.16 -15.24
C LEU A 60 -26.75 10.06 -14.02
N THR A 61 -27.55 11.13 -13.88
CA THR A 61 -27.49 12.03 -12.73
C THR A 61 -27.83 11.31 -11.43
N ASN A 62 -28.91 10.52 -11.39
CA ASN A 62 -29.31 9.76 -10.21
C ASN A 62 -28.27 8.70 -9.83
N LEU A 63 -27.70 8.01 -10.82
CA LEU A 63 -26.64 7.02 -10.63
C LEU A 63 -25.40 7.66 -9.98
N LEU A 64 -24.91 8.76 -10.55
CA LEU A 64 -23.74 9.46 -10.02
C LEU A 64 -24.03 10.09 -8.65
N ALA A 65 -25.20 10.70 -8.46
CA ALA A 65 -25.58 11.34 -7.20
C ALA A 65 -25.66 10.29 -6.07
N SER A 66 -26.33 9.16 -6.29
CA SER A 66 -26.43 8.10 -5.30
C SER A 66 -25.07 7.50 -4.96
N ALA A 67 -24.26 7.13 -5.96
CA ALA A 67 -22.96 6.49 -5.75
C ALA A 67 -21.90 7.42 -5.15
N SER A 68 -22.01 8.73 -5.39
CA SER A 68 -21.11 9.75 -4.85
C SER A 68 -21.56 10.35 -3.50
N LYS A 69 -22.72 9.93 -2.98
CA LYS A 69 -23.40 10.52 -1.82
C LYS A 69 -23.68 12.02 -2.00
N GLY A 70 -24.24 12.38 -3.15
CA GLY A 70 -24.66 13.74 -3.52
C GLY A 70 -23.56 14.67 -4.05
N ARG A 71 -22.30 14.21 -4.14
CA ARG A 71 -21.19 15.06 -4.62
C ARG A 71 -21.24 15.32 -6.13
N TYR A 72 -21.74 14.37 -6.91
CA TYR A 72 -21.84 14.47 -8.36
C TYR A 72 -23.29 14.69 -8.77
N GLY A 73 -23.62 15.96 -9.00
CA GLY A 73 -24.92 16.39 -9.47
C GLY A 73 -25.05 16.39 -11.00
N LYS A 74 -26.08 17.09 -11.48
CA LYS A 74 -26.42 17.18 -12.91
C LYS A 74 -25.28 17.73 -13.77
N GLU A 75 -24.57 18.75 -13.30
CA GLU A 75 -23.45 19.36 -14.03
C GLU A 75 -22.37 18.32 -14.36
N LYS A 76 -21.99 17.51 -13.36
CA LYS A 76 -20.97 16.46 -13.55
C LYS A 76 -21.46 15.36 -14.49
N ALA A 77 -22.74 15.01 -14.42
CA ALA A 77 -23.36 14.05 -15.33
C ALA A 77 -23.35 14.56 -16.79
N VAL A 78 -23.63 15.86 -17.00
CA VAL A 78 -23.56 16.50 -18.33
C VAL A 78 -22.12 16.49 -18.84
N GLU A 79 -21.15 16.87 -18.02
CA GLU A 79 -19.72 16.88 -18.37
C GLU A 79 -19.25 15.49 -18.82
N ILE A 80 -19.52 14.45 -18.02
CA ILE A 80 -19.15 13.07 -18.32
C ILE A 80 -19.86 12.57 -19.59
N ARG A 81 -21.16 12.85 -19.75
CA ARG A 81 -21.92 12.43 -20.93
C ARG A 81 -21.44 13.10 -22.21
N ASN A 82 -21.12 14.39 -22.15
CA ASN A 82 -20.62 15.13 -23.30
C ASN A 82 -19.25 14.61 -23.74
N ALA A 83 -18.34 14.35 -22.78
CA ALA A 83 -17.07 13.71 -23.08
C ALA A 83 -17.26 12.32 -23.70
N ALA A 84 -18.22 11.54 -23.19
CA ALA A 84 -18.52 10.21 -23.71
C ALA A 84 -19.03 10.23 -25.16
N ARG A 85 -19.80 11.26 -25.56
CA ARG A 85 -20.33 11.42 -26.94
C ARG A 85 -19.26 11.66 -28.00
N VAL A 86 -18.14 12.27 -27.62
CA VAL A 86 -17.02 12.57 -28.52
C VAL A 86 -15.78 11.73 -28.20
N SER A 87 -15.95 10.67 -27.39
CA SER A 87 -14.85 9.86 -26.90
C SER A 87 -14.19 9.09 -28.04
N VAL A 88 -12.85 8.99 -27.96
CA VAL A 88 -12.07 8.12 -28.85
C VAL A 88 -12.00 6.67 -28.35
N GLY A 89 -12.72 6.35 -27.27
CA GLY A 89 -12.77 5.01 -26.68
C GLY A 89 -13.29 3.95 -27.65
N SER A 90 -12.64 2.80 -27.66
CA SER A 90 -13.07 1.66 -28.48
C SER A 90 -14.34 1.03 -27.91
N PHE A 91 -15.32 0.77 -28.77
CA PHE A 91 -16.48 -0.04 -28.39
C PHE A 91 -16.12 -1.53 -28.53
N SER A 92 -16.19 -2.27 -27.43
CA SER A 92 -16.04 -3.73 -27.42
C SER A 92 -16.87 -4.32 -26.28
N GLU A 93 -17.83 -5.18 -26.63
CA GLU A 93 -18.67 -5.86 -25.65
C GLU A 93 -17.84 -6.78 -24.76
N VAL A 94 -16.87 -7.50 -25.33
CA VAL A 94 -15.97 -8.39 -24.58
C VAL A 94 -15.18 -7.61 -23.52
N LYS A 95 -14.57 -6.48 -23.90
CA LYS A 95 -13.82 -5.64 -22.94
C LYS A 95 -14.73 -4.97 -21.91
N SER A 96 -15.95 -4.61 -22.31
CA SER A 96 -16.94 -4.06 -21.40
C SER A 96 -17.34 -5.07 -20.32
N LEU A 97 -17.55 -6.32 -20.72
CA LEU A 97 -17.80 -7.43 -19.80
C LEU A 97 -16.58 -7.70 -18.90
N GLU A 98 -15.37 -7.73 -19.47
CA GLU A 98 -14.12 -7.88 -18.72
C GLU A 98 -13.96 -6.78 -17.65
N LEU A 99 -14.32 -5.53 -17.99
CA LEU A 99 -14.29 -4.41 -17.06
C LEU A 99 -15.25 -4.63 -15.89
N GLN A 100 -16.50 -4.97 -16.18
CA GLN A 100 -17.52 -5.23 -15.14
C GLN A 100 -17.08 -6.35 -14.19
N GLN A 101 -16.64 -7.49 -14.74
CA GLN A 101 -16.12 -8.61 -13.95
C GLN A 101 -14.87 -8.22 -13.15
N THR A 102 -13.97 -7.41 -13.73
CA THR A 102 -12.79 -6.91 -13.01
C THR A 102 -13.19 -6.05 -11.81
N ILE A 103 -14.23 -5.20 -11.95
CA ILE A 103 -14.74 -4.39 -10.83
C ILE A 103 -15.29 -5.28 -9.72
N GLU A 104 -16.10 -6.29 -10.05
CA GLU A 104 -16.64 -7.25 -9.10
C GLU A 104 -15.53 -7.99 -8.35
N LEU A 105 -14.52 -8.47 -9.07
CA LEU A 105 -13.36 -9.14 -8.47
C LEU A 105 -12.57 -8.21 -7.54
N ILE A 106 -12.36 -6.95 -7.92
CA ILE A 106 -11.70 -5.96 -7.04
C ILE A 106 -12.49 -5.81 -5.74
N GLN A 107 -13.80 -5.59 -5.83
CA GLN A 107 -14.65 -5.39 -4.65
C GLN A 107 -14.69 -6.62 -3.75
N MET A 108 -14.75 -7.82 -4.35
CA MET A 108 -14.67 -9.09 -3.63
C MET A 108 -13.35 -9.23 -2.87
N ILE A 109 -12.21 -9.02 -3.54
CA ILE A 109 -10.90 -9.15 -2.90
C ILE A 109 -10.70 -8.07 -1.82
N GLU A 110 -11.17 -6.84 -2.02
CA GLU A 110 -11.14 -5.81 -0.98
C GLU A 110 -11.96 -6.20 0.25
N LYS A 111 -13.11 -6.83 0.07
CA LYS A 111 -13.90 -7.40 1.18
C LYS A 111 -13.14 -8.52 1.89
N GLN A 112 -12.51 -9.42 1.16
CA GLN A 112 -11.69 -10.49 1.75
C GLN A 112 -10.49 -9.94 2.52
N ILE A 113 -9.81 -8.91 2.00
CA ILE A 113 -8.72 -8.23 2.72
C ILE A 113 -9.20 -7.71 4.07
N LYS A 114 -10.35 -7.01 4.10
CA LYS A 114 -10.94 -6.49 5.35
C LYS A 114 -11.28 -7.61 6.34
N GLN A 115 -11.86 -8.72 5.85
CA GLN A 115 -12.17 -9.89 6.68
C GLN A 115 -10.92 -10.55 7.26
N VAL A 116 -9.82 -10.60 6.50
CA VAL A 116 -8.56 -11.13 7.00
C VAL A 116 -7.94 -10.18 8.02
N GLU A 117 -7.97 -8.87 7.76
CA GLU A 117 -7.48 -7.86 8.71
C GLU A 117 -8.27 -7.87 10.03
N SER A 118 -9.59 -8.05 10.00
CA SER A 118 -10.40 -8.18 11.22
C SER A 118 -10.09 -9.42 12.04
N LYS A 119 -9.53 -10.47 11.44
CA LYS A 119 -9.04 -11.67 12.14
C LYS A 119 -7.61 -11.50 12.66
N ILE A 120 -6.76 -10.74 11.95
CA ILE A 120 -5.36 -10.53 12.35
C ILE A 120 -5.26 -9.63 13.58
N ASN A 121 -6.02 -8.54 13.65
CA ASN A 121 -5.84 -7.55 14.72
C ASN A 121 -6.02 -8.15 16.13
N PRO A 122 -7.09 -8.93 16.43
CA PRO A 122 -7.24 -9.55 17.74
C PRO A 122 -6.12 -10.53 18.10
N ILE A 123 -5.57 -11.22 17.11
CA ILE A 123 -4.43 -12.13 17.32
C ILE A 123 -3.20 -11.32 17.75
N VAL A 124 -2.90 -10.23 17.05
CA VAL A 124 -1.79 -9.34 17.42
C VAL A 124 -1.98 -8.75 18.82
N ASP A 125 -3.20 -8.33 19.16
CA ASP A 125 -3.52 -7.81 20.50
C ASP A 125 -3.29 -8.87 21.59
N SER A 126 -3.72 -10.11 21.35
CA SER A 126 -3.59 -11.22 22.32
C SER A 126 -2.15 -11.63 22.61
N LEU A 127 -1.21 -11.29 21.72
CA LEU A 127 0.22 -11.57 21.95
C LEU A 127 0.87 -10.61 22.95
N HIS A 128 0.20 -9.50 23.29
CA HIS A 128 0.72 -8.45 24.19
C HIS A 128 2.16 -8.02 23.86
N SER A 129 2.54 -8.08 22.59
CA SER A 129 3.91 -7.80 22.16
C SER A 129 4.21 -6.31 22.30
N PRO A 130 5.34 -5.92 22.95
CA PRO A 130 5.69 -4.52 23.11
C PRO A 130 5.87 -3.75 21.79
N ILE A 131 5.99 -4.44 20.66
CA ILE A 131 6.07 -3.81 19.33
C ILE A 131 4.91 -2.86 19.05
N MET A 132 3.71 -3.14 19.59
CA MET A 132 2.52 -2.30 19.41
C MET A 132 2.56 -1.00 20.21
N THR A 133 3.48 -0.87 21.18
CA THR A 133 3.68 0.37 21.94
C THR A 133 4.50 1.42 21.19
N ILE A 134 5.17 1.03 20.09
CA ILE A 134 6.00 1.93 19.30
C ILE A 134 5.09 2.77 18.37
N PRO A 135 5.11 4.12 18.48
CA PRO A 135 4.29 4.98 17.64
C PRO A 135 4.67 4.83 16.17
N GLY A 136 3.66 4.75 15.30
CA GLY A 136 3.84 4.58 13.85
C GLY A 136 3.94 3.13 13.39
N ILE A 137 4.05 2.14 14.28
CA ILE A 137 3.87 0.73 13.91
C ILE A 137 2.37 0.41 13.87
N SER A 138 1.87 0.01 12.70
CA SER A 138 0.49 -0.44 12.54
C SER A 138 0.38 -1.96 12.75
N TYR A 139 -0.82 -2.43 13.11
CA TYR A 139 -1.18 -3.85 13.20
C TYR A 139 -0.65 -4.69 12.04
N ARG A 140 -0.74 -4.16 10.82
CA ARG A 140 -0.27 -4.85 9.61
C ARG A 140 1.25 -5.07 9.64
N MET A 141 2.02 -4.05 10.00
CA MET A 141 3.48 -4.17 10.05
C MET A 141 3.89 -5.03 11.24
N ALA A 142 3.27 -4.84 12.40
CA ALA A 142 3.49 -5.67 13.58
C ALA A 142 3.22 -7.15 13.31
N ALA A 143 2.07 -7.49 12.71
CA ALA A 143 1.72 -8.86 12.36
C ALA A 143 2.77 -9.52 11.48
N ILE A 144 3.30 -8.82 10.47
CA ILE A 144 4.34 -9.35 9.59
C ILE A 144 5.65 -9.53 10.38
N ILE A 145 6.05 -8.54 11.18
CA ILE A 145 7.29 -8.63 11.96
C ILE A 145 7.22 -9.79 12.94
N ILE A 146 6.13 -9.90 13.69
CA ILE A 146 5.90 -11.00 14.65
C ILE A 146 5.89 -12.34 13.92
N ALA A 147 5.15 -12.48 12.81
CA ALA A 147 5.05 -13.75 12.10
C ALA A 147 6.38 -14.21 11.49
N GLU A 148 7.17 -13.28 10.94
CA GLU A 148 8.45 -13.58 10.31
C GLU A 148 9.58 -13.81 11.33
N THR A 149 9.41 -13.35 12.58
CA THR A 149 10.42 -13.48 13.63
C THR A 149 10.01 -14.45 14.74
N GLU A 150 8.82 -15.03 14.66
CA GLU A 150 8.15 -15.76 15.75
C GLU A 150 8.17 -14.95 17.06
N ASN A 151 7.81 -13.66 16.97
CA ASN A 151 7.94 -12.71 18.09
C ASN A 151 9.38 -12.66 18.67
N PHE A 152 10.38 -12.72 17.79
CA PHE A 152 11.82 -12.71 18.12
C PHE A 152 12.30 -13.89 18.98
N THR A 153 11.53 -14.97 19.12
CA THR A 153 11.98 -16.16 19.87
C THR A 153 13.08 -16.91 19.15
N SER A 154 13.07 -16.94 17.81
CA SER A 154 14.05 -17.67 16.99
C SER A 154 15.39 -16.95 16.80
N PHE A 155 15.62 -15.83 17.49
CA PHE A 155 16.81 -14.99 17.32
C PHE A 155 17.49 -14.69 18.67
N ASP A 156 18.81 -14.80 18.70
CA ASP A 156 19.65 -14.52 19.88
C ASP A 156 20.17 -13.08 19.89
N SER A 157 20.25 -12.44 18.72
CA SER A 157 20.69 -11.04 18.60
C SER A 157 19.92 -10.26 17.55
N ALA A 158 19.88 -8.93 17.72
CA ALA A 158 19.29 -8.04 16.74
C ALA A 158 20.04 -8.07 15.39
N GLU A 159 21.35 -8.35 15.40
CA GLU A 159 22.19 -8.55 14.23
C GLU A 159 21.69 -9.73 13.38
N GLN A 160 21.33 -10.85 14.01
CA GLN A 160 20.73 -11.99 13.29
C GLN A 160 19.41 -11.60 12.61
N VAL A 161 18.57 -10.79 13.27
CA VAL A 161 17.33 -10.27 12.68
C VAL A 161 17.63 -9.37 11.48
N LEU A 162 18.65 -8.51 11.57
CA LEU A 162 19.04 -7.62 10.49
C LEU A 162 19.58 -8.37 9.27
N ALA A 163 20.37 -9.41 9.50
CA ALA A 163 20.86 -10.31 8.47
C ALA A 163 19.69 -11.06 7.82
N TYR A 164 18.76 -11.60 8.62
CA TYR A 164 17.56 -12.29 8.13
C TYR A 164 16.61 -11.35 7.37
N ALA A 165 16.47 -10.10 7.79
CA ALA A 165 15.73 -9.08 7.05
C ALA A 165 16.49 -8.59 5.80
N GLY A 166 17.77 -8.95 5.63
CA GLY A 166 18.65 -8.40 4.59
C GLY A 166 18.70 -6.86 4.62
N LEU A 167 18.76 -6.26 5.80
CA LEU A 167 18.96 -4.82 5.97
C LEU A 167 20.46 -4.45 5.97
N GLU A 168 21.35 -5.45 5.99
CA GLU A 168 22.80 -5.26 5.93
C GLU A 168 23.27 -4.77 4.54
N PRO A 169 24.33 -3.96 4.49
CA PRO A 169 24.95 -3.58 3.22
C PRO A 169 25.68 -4.79 2.62
N SER A 170 25.65 -4.92 1.29
CA SER A 170 26.41 -5.94 0.58
C SER A 170 27.89 -5.57 0.65
N VAL A 171 28.68 -6.38 1.34
CA VAL A 171 30.14 -6.28 1.25
C VAL A 171 30.55 -6.86 -0.10
N TYR A 172 30.96 -5.99 -1.03
CA TYR A 172 31.62 -6.40 -2.27
C TYR A 172 33.10 -6.00 -2.15
N GLN A 173 33.92 -6.93 -1.68
CA GLN A 173 35.36 -6.81 -1.67
C GLN A 173 35.91 -7.70 -2.79
N SER A 174 36.14 -7.13 -3.97
CA SER A 174 37.15 -7.67 -4.88
C SER A 174 38.49 -7.03 -4.50
N GLY A 175 39.58 -7.82 -4.52
CA GLY A 175 40.86 -7.56 -3.83
C GLY A 175 41.61 -6.25 -4.12
N GLN A 176 41.05 -5.31 -4.88
CA GLN A 176 41.64 -3.97 -5.10
C GLN A 176 40.63 -2.81 -5.04
N MET A 177 39.33 -3.03 -4.77
CA MET A 177 38.35 -1.95 -4.67
C MET A 177 37.34 -2.16 -3.54
N THR A 178 37.42 -1.34 -2.49
CA THR A 178 36.28 -1.10 -1.59
C THR A 178 35.26 -0.24 -2.33
N SER A 179 34.18 -0.86 -2.82
CA SER A 179 33.08 -0.13 -3.45
C SER A 179 32.46 0.85 -2.46
N THR A 180 32.53 2.15 -2.76
CA THR A 180 31.92 3.24 -1.98
C THR A 180 30.38 3.25 -2.05
N ARG A 181 29.78 2.37 -2.86
CA ARG A 181 28.33 2.25 -3.07
C ARG A 181 27.85 0.80 -2.90
N ALA A 182 27.93 0.29 -1.67
CA ALA A 182 27.34 -1.01 -1.32
C ALA A 182 25.81 -1.00 -1.50
N LYS A 183 25.27 -2.00 -2.20
CA LYS A 183 23.82 -2.21 -2.35
C LYS A 183 23.27 -2.94 -1.12
N MET A 184 21.96 -2.94 -0.92
CA MET A 184 21.36 -3.74 0.15
C MET A 184 21.37 -5.23 -0.22
N VAL A 185 21.73 -6.10 0.72
CA VAL A 185 21.68 -7.55 0.50
C VAL A 185 20.22 -7.98 0.33
N LYS A 186 19.91 -8.72 -0.73
CA LYS A 186 18.53 -9.19 -0.99
C LYS A 186 18.23 -10.58 -0.42
N ARG A 187 19.19 -11.21 0.27
CA ARG A 187 19.03 -12.51 0.95
C ARG A 187 18.14 -12.35 2.20
N GLY A 188 17.44 -13.42 2.60
CA GLY A 188 16.53 -13.42 3.75
C GLY A 188 15.08 -13.00 3.45
N SER A 189 14.28 -12.76 4.48
CA SER A 189 12.84 -12.48 4.34
C SER A 189 12.56 -11.11 3.71
N LYS A 190 12.02 -11.15 2.49
CA LYS A 190 11.52 -9.96 1.79
C LYS A 190 10.33 -9.32 2.52
N TYR A 191 9.54 -10.09 3.26
CA TYR A 191 8.37 -9.61 3.98
C TYR A 191 8.78 -8.85 5.23
N LEU A 192 9.73 -9.40 6.01
CA LEU A 192 10.29 -8.72 7.17
C LEU A 192 10.98 -7.41 6.77
N ARG A 193 11.79 -7.44 5.70
CA ARG A 193 12.42 -6.24 5.14
C ARG A 193 11.39 -5.17 4.79
N TYR A 194 10.33 -5.56 4.08
CA TYR A 194 9.25 -4.67 3.69
C TYR A 194 8.55 -4.07 4.91
N ALA A 195 8.24 -4.89 5.93
CA ALA A 195 7.54 -4.44 7.12
C ALA A 195 8.38 -3.46 7.95
N LEU A 196 9.64 -3.81 8.25
CA LEU A 196 10.55 -2.94 8.99
C LEU A 196 10.79 -1.61 8.27
N PHE A 197 11.04 -1.65 6.96
CA PHE A 197 11.32 -0.44 6.18
C PHE A 197 10.12 0.50 6.09
N ASN A 198 8.90 -0.04 5.94
CA ASN A 198 7.69 0.80 5.89
C ASN A 198 7.26 1.27 7.27
N ALA A 199 7.34 0.43 8.30
CA ALA A 199 7.10 0.84 9.69
C ALA A 199 8.01 2.02 10.07
N THR A 200 9.30 1.93 9.75
CA THR A 200 10.30 2.97 10.06
C THR A 200 9.90 4.34 9.52
N LYS A 201 9.35 4.44 8.29
CA LYS A 201 8.93 5.74 7.73
C LYS A 201 7.87 6.42 8.59
N TYR A 202 6.95 5.64 9.14
CA TYR A 202 5.93 6.15 10.04
C TYR A 202 6.52 6.41 11.43
N VAL A 203 7.34 5.51 11.97
CA VAL A 203 8.04 5.76 13.25
C VAL A 203 8.82 7.08 13.20
N CYS A 204 9.59 7.36 12.14
CA CYS A 204 10.29 8.65 11.99
C CYS A 204 9.37 9.87 11.84
N ARG A 205 8.09 9.68 11.53
CA ARG A 205 7.09 10.76 11.43
C ARG A 205 6.39 11.02 12.77
N TRP A 206 6.19 9.96 13.57
CA TRP A 206 5.39 10.01 14.79
C TRP A 206 6.24 9.98 16.06
N ASP A 207 7.53 9.65 15.97
CA ASP A 207 8.52 9.74 17.05
C ASP A 207 9.61 10.74 16.66
N GLU A 208 9.79 11.76 17.51
CA GLU A 208 10.73 12.85 17.27
C GLU A 208 12.18 12.35 17.21
N HIS A 209 12.56 11.44 18.10
CA HIS A 209 13.93 10.93 18.17
C HIS A 209 14.34 10.15 16.91
N PHE A 210 13.44 9.33 16.37
CA PHE A 210 13.63 8.68 15.07
C PHE A 210 13.59 9.68 13.91
N GLY A 211 12.76 10.71 14.00
CA GLY A 211 12.71 11.83 13.04
C GLY A 211 14.04 12.59 12.97
N LEU A 212 14.60 12.98 14.11
CA LEU A 212 15.90 13.64 14.24
C LEU A 212 17.04 12.73 13.75
N TYR A 213 16.98 11.43 14.05
CA TYR A 213 17.96 10.47 13.53
C TYR A 213 17.92 10.41 12.01
N LEU A 214 16.72 10.36 11.40
CA LEU A 214 16.55 10.37 9.95
C LEU A 214 17.09 11.68 9.35
N ALA A 215 16.77 12.83 9.95
CA ALA A 215 17.25 14.14 9.51
C ALA A 215 18.78 14.24 9.58
N LYS A 216 19.40 13.76 10.66
CA LYS A 216 20.86 13.67 10.79
C LYS A 216 21.47 12.80 9.68
N LYS A 217 20.88 11.65 9.37
CA LYS A 217 21.37 10.81 8.26
C LYS A 217 21.22 11.49 6.90
N ARG A 218 20.21 12.34 6.71
CA ARG A 218 20.05 13.17 5.51
C ARG A 218 21.10 14.28 5.43
N SER A 219 21.42 14.95 6.54
CA SER A 219 22.43 16.00 6.58
C SER A 219 23.85 15.46 6.36
N GLU A 220 24.11 14.18 6.68
CA GLU A 220 25.32 13.44 6.30
C GLU A 220 25.42 13.18 4.77
N GLY A 221 24.51 13.71 3.94
CA GLY A 221 24.53 13.55 2.48
C GLY A 221 23.86 12.28 1.96
N LYS A 222 23.17 11.50 2.81
CA LYS A 222 22.53 10.24 2.37
C LYS A 222 21.21 10.49 1.66
N ALA A 223 20.99 9.75 0.58
CA ALA A 223 19.70 9.69 -0.09
C ALA A 223 18.60 9.19 0.88
N TYR A 224 17.36 9.64 0.68
CA TYR A 224 16.25 9.37 1.61
C TYR A 224 16.10 7.90 1.98
N ASN A 225 16.04 7.00 1.00
CA ASN A 225 15.87 5.57 1.27
C ASN A 225 17.09 4.93 1.96
N VAL A 226 18.28 5.50 1.78
CA VAL A 226 19.49 5.08 2.51
C VAL A 226 19.42 5.57 3.96
N ALA A 227 18.97 6.80 4.20
CA ALA A 227 18.74 7.32 5.54
C ALA A 227 17.66 6.51 6.29
N VAL A 228 16.56 6.15 5.61
CA VAL A 228 15.52 5.26 6.17
C VAL A 228 16.08 3.87 6.46
N SER A 229 16.98 3.32 5.65
CA SER A 229 17.58 2.01 5.96
C SER A 229 18.43 2.04 7.23
N HIS A 230 19.14 3.15 7.50
CA HIS A 230 19.82 3.35 8.79
C HIS A 230 18.83 3.45 9.95
N ALA A 231 17.75 4.20 9.81
CA ALA A 231 16.71 4.29 10.83
C ALA A 231 16.04 2.92 11.07
N ALA A 232 15.82 2.13 10.02
CA ALA A 232 15.25 0.79 10.13
C ALA A 232 16.19 -0.16 10.90
N LYS A 233 17.51 -0.07 10.67
CA LYS A 233 18.50 -0.82 11.46
C LYS A 233 18.47 -0.47 12.94
N LYS A 234 18.25 0.81 13.27
CA LYS A 234 18.09 1.28 14.65
C LYS A 234 16.78 0.75 15.23
N LEU A 235 15.68 0.87 14.48
CA LEU A 235 14.36 0.40 14.90
C LEU A 235 14.35 -1.10 15.19
N THR A 236 14.96 -1.93 14.33
CA THR A 236 15.04 -3.38 14.57
C THR A 236 15.74 -3.71 15.88
N ARG A 237 16.82 -3.00 16.23
CA ARG A 237 17.51 -3.18 17.53
C ARG A 237 16.62 -2.80 18.70
N VAL A 238 15.91 -1.68 18.58
CA VAL A 238 14.95 -1.24 19.60
C VAL A 238 13.83 -2.26 19.78
N ILE A 239 13.19 -2.70 18.69
CA ILE A 239 12.12 -3.72 18.76
C ILE A 239 12.64 -4.99 19.42
N PHE A 240 13.80 -5.50 18.98
CA PHE A 240 14.40 -6.71 19.54
C PHE A 240 14.61 -6.59 21.05
N HIS A 241 15.19 -5.48 21.51
CA HIS A 241 15.42 -5.23 22.93
C HIS A 241 14.11 -5.16 23.71
N LEU A 242 13.13 -4.39 23.24
CA LEU A 242 11.83 -4.25 23.91
C LEU A 242 11.08 -5.57 24.02
N VAL A 243 11.08 -6.39 22.97
CA VAL A 243 10.40 -7.69 23.00
C VAL A 243 11.13 -8.67 23.92
N LYS A 244 12.47 -8.77 23.85
CA LYS A 244 13.24 -9.67 24.74
C LYS A 244 13.16 -9.28 26.21
N ALA A 245 13.12 -7.97 26.51
CA ALA A 245 13.01 -7.46 27.87
C ALA A 245 11.56 -7.28 28.35
N ASN A 246 10.58 -7.51 27.48
CA ASN A 246 9.16 -7.24 27.70
C ASN A 246 8.89 -5.81 28.23
N LEU A 247 9.55 -4.81 27.62
CA LEU A 247 9.46 -3.40 28.00
C LEU A 247 8.62 -2.61 27.00
N SER A 248 7.79 -1.70 27.48
CA SER A 248 7.07 -0.76 26.62
C SER A 248 8.00 0.30 26.05
N PHE A 249 7.73 0.74 24.82
CA PHE A 249 8.46 1.83 24.18
C PHE A 249 8.19 3.13 24.93
N VAL A 250 9.26 3.79 25.37
CA VAL A 250 9.22 5.13 25.95
C VAL A 250 9.94 6.04 24.97
N SER A 251 9.22 7.02 24.41
CA SER A 251 9.85 8.03 23.57
C SER A 251 10.81 8.85 24.42
N GLN A 252 12.03 9.02 23.93
CA GLN A 252 13.02 9.86 24.61
C GLN A 252 12.71 11.32 24.27
N ALA A 253 12.27 12.07 25.28
CA ALA A 253 12.12 13.53 25.21
C ALA A 253 13.47 14.23 25.08
#